data_AF-A0A6A1V194-F1
#
_entry.id   AF-A0A6A1V194-F1
#
_cell.length_a   1.000
_cell.length_b   1.000
_cell.length_c   1.000
_cell.angle_alpha   90.00
_cell.angle_beta   90.00
_cell.angle_gamma   90.00
#
_symmetry.space_group_name_H-M   'P 1'
#
loop_
_entity.id
_entity.type
_entity.pdbx_description
1 polymer ?
#
loop_
_entity_poly.entity_id
_entity_poly.type
_entity_poly.pdbx_seq_one_letter_code
_entity_poly.pdbx_strand_id
1 'polypeptide(L)'
;MDELCAQGVGTFLDHFDLDYTRQEDVRTVVETMMMARRTHRNRMHAYFKKFPSKEAALLKPHPDTTEEQWKELCDLFTSETFMKRSEQNKKNRSKLTVNHAAGSRSFQRTRACMKNQESESILQSCIRRIIQTKMAFGTLEGAREIYEWMDAFQCQCDLEGKSYTEIEVYLEILDKKSGYVQGLGRALAKARDEIEAMRAAREKDLQEFAKKQAEMEATLRDHREEQRVEQERIRLEQEERMKREQEHMRVEHEEHMQQEQEHMRKEQERLRAEISKELEKKMSSVMEKKMSDMSKRLFSQFGGSKR
;
A
#
# COMPACT_ATOMS: atom_id res chain seq x y z
N MET A 1 61.07 -1.68 -10.36
CA MET A 1 60.72 -0.33 -9.87
C MET A 1 61.47 0.63 -10.74
N ASP A 2 60.78 1.59 -11.35
CA ASP A 2 61.39 2.55 -12.27
C ASP A 2 62.49 3.33 -11.52
N GLU A 3 63.62 3.61 -12.18
CA GLU A 3 64.84 4.16 -11.55
C GLU A 3 64.61 5.55 -10.92
N LEU A 4 63.64 6.30 -11.44
CA LEU A 4 63.16 7.56 -10.86
C LEU A 4 62.28 7.38 -9.61
N CYS A 5 61.53 6.28 -9.53
CA CYS A 5 60.91 5.89 -8.27
C CYS A 5 61.99 5.48 -7.27
N ALA A 6 63.08 4.86 -7.70
CA ALA A 6 64.19 4.51 -6.82
C ALA A 6 64.94 5.75 -6.29
N GLN A 7 65.17 6.79 -7.11
CA GLN A 7 65.81 8.05 -6.68
C GLN A 7 64.94 8.87 -5.70
N GLY A 8 63.62 8.92 -5.91
CA GLY A 8 62.69 9.54 -4.95
C GLY A 8 62.48 8.71 -3.67
N VAL A 9 62.72 7.39 -3.74
CA VAL A 9 62.67 6.51 -2.57
C VAL A 9 63.96 6.63 -1.76
N GLY A 10 65.14 6.68 -2.38
CA GLY A 10 66.42 6.87 -1.65
C GLY A 10 66.42 8.11 -0.77
N THR A 11 65.94 9.24 -1.30
CA THR A 11 65.84 10.51 -0.55
C THR A 11 64.78 10.52 0.56
N PHE A 12 63.75 9.67 0.47
CA PHE A 12 62.74 9.51 1.54
C PHE A 12 63.21 8.52 2.62
N LEU A 13 63.95 7.48 2.25
CA LEU A 13 64.47 6.48 3.18
C LEU A 13 65.65 7.01 4.01
N ASP A 14 66.49 7.88 3.43
CA ASP A 14 67.65 8.47 4.13
C ASP A 14 67.26 9.54 5.18
N HIS A 15 65.97 9.89 5.27
CA HIS A 15 65.47 10.94 6.18
C HIS A 15 64.51 10.43 7.25
N PHE A 16 64.08 9.16 7.20
CA PHE A 16 63.11 8.60 8.14
C PHE A 16 63.52 7.19 8.58
N ASP A 17 63.69 6.99 9.89
CA ASP A 17 63.80 5.67 10.51
C ASP A 17 62.44 4.97 10.46
N LEU A 18 62.16 4.26 9.36
CA LEU A 18 60.92 3.53 9.15
C LEU A 18 61.04 2.11 9.72
N ASP A 19 60.13 1.76 10.63
CA ASP A 19 60.03 0.41 11.17
C ASP A 19 59.20 -0.48 10.25
N TYR A 20 59.88 -1.22 9.37
CA TYR A 20 59.25 -2.16 8.44
C TYR A 20 58.59 -3.38 9.10
N THR A 21 58.72 -3.56 10.42
CA THR A 21 57.96 -4.57 11.17
C THR A 21 56.56 -4.08 11.55
N ARG A 22 56.34 -2.76 11.59
CA ARG A 22 55.03 -2.16 11.86
C ARG A 22 54.21 -2.05 10.58
N GLN A 23 53.05 -2.74 10.55
CA GLN A 23 52.17 -2.77 9.37
C GLN A 23 51.69 -1.38 8.91
N GLU A 24 51.60 -0.41 9.81
CA GLU A 24 51.20 0.96 9.51
C GLU A 24 52.26 1.67 8.66
N ASP A 25 53.55 1.55 9.01
CA ASP A 25 54.65 2.17 8.27
C ASP A 25 54.80 1.53 6.89
N VAL A 26 54.70 0.20 6.83
CA VAL A 26 54.67 -0.54 5.56
C VAL A 26 53.52 -0.06 4.68
N ARG A 27 52.31 0.13 5.25
CA ARG A 27 51.15 0.65 4.51
C ARG A 27 51.40 2.06 3.98
N THR A 28 51.90 2.97 4.82
CA THR A 28 52.16 4.36 4.44
C THR A 28 53.20 4.46 3.33
N VAL A 29 54.29 3.68 3.41
CA VAL A 29 55.31 3.61 2.37
C VAL A 29 54.70 3.13 1.05
N VAL A 30 53.94 2.03 1.09
CA VAL A 30 53.28 1.47 -0.10
C VAL A 30 52.30 2.46 -0.73
N GLU A 31 51.45 3.11 0.06
CA GLU A 31 50.48 4.11 -0.43
C GLU A 31 51.17 5.31 -1.08
N THR A 32 52.22 5.83 -0.45
CA THR A 32 53.01 6.96 -0.95
C THR A 32 53.68 6.59 -2.27
N MET A 33 54.31 5.42 -2.35
CA MET A 33 54.92 4.91 -3.57
C MET A 33 53.90 4.71 -4.69
N MET A 34 52.73 4.14 -4.38
CA MET A 34 51.66 3.97 -5.36
C MET A 34 51.15 5.31 -5.89
N MET A 35 51.05 6.32 -5.03
CA MET A 35 50.64 7.68 -5.41
C MET A 35 51.69 8.37 -6.28
N ALA A 36 52.98 8.25 -5.93
CA ALA A 36 54.09 8.77 -6.72
C ALA A 36 54.12 8.13 -8.12
N ARG A 37 54.02 6.80 -8.19
CA ARG A 37 53.95 6.05 -9.46
C ARG A 37 52.75 6.46 -10.32
N ARG A 38 51.58 6.63 -9.71
CA ARG A 38 50.37 7.10 -10.42
C ARG A 38 50.57 8.51 -10.98
N THR A 39 51.16 9.40 -10.20
CA THR A 39 51.43 10.79 -10.60
C THR A 39 52.44 10.85 -11.74
N HIS A 40 53.54 10.11 -11.63
CA HIS A 40 54.54 9.98 -12.69
C HIS A 40 53.90 9.48 -13.99
N ARG A 41 53.16 8.36 -13.95
CA ARG A 41 52.44 7.83 -15.12
C ARG A 41 51.45 8.81 -15.73
N ASN A 42 50.71 9.57 -14.91
CA ASN A 42 49.78 10.58 -15.41
C ASN A 42 50.51 11.71 -16.15
N ARG A 43 51.67 12.15 -15.64
CA ARG A 43 52.52 13.15 -16.31
C ARG A 43 53.05 12.62 -17.64
N MET A 44 53.59 11.40 -17.64
CA MET A 44 54.10 10.74 -18.85
C MET A 44 53.00 10.56 -19.90
N HIS A 45 51.80 10.14 -19.50
CA HIS A 45 50.67 9.99 -20.41
C HIS A 45 50.17 11.35 -20.96
N ALA A 46 50.22 12.42 -20.15
CA ALA A 46 49.90 13.76 -20.61
C ALA A 46 50.88 14.27 -21.68
N TYR A 47 52.16 13.93 -21.55
CA TYR A 47 53.17 14.20 -22.58
C TYR A 47 52.98 13.34 -23.83
N PHE A 48 52.76 12.02 -23.66
CA PHE A 48 52.47 11.08 -24.75
C PHE A 48 51.31 11.56 -25.65
N LYS A 49 50.24 12.09 -25.03
CA LYS A 49 49.08 12.64 -25.73
C LYS A 49 49.35 13.85 -26.64
N LYS A 50 50.52 14.47 -26.56
CA LYS A 50 50.91 15.57 -27.46
C LYS A 50 51.30 15.06 -28.86
N PHE A 51 51.52 13.75 -29.01
CA PHE A 51 51.90 13.13 -30.26
C PHE A 51 50.71 12.43 -30.92
N PRO A 52 50.64 12.43 -32.26
CA PRO A 52 49.54 11.79 -32.99
C PRO A 52 49.63 10.27 -33.02
N SER A 53 50.83 9.70 -32.87
CA SER A 53 51.05 8.26 -32.92
C SER A 53 52.14 7.81 -31.93
N LYS A 54 52.19 6.51 -31.68
CA LYS A 54 53.21 5.87 -30.85
C LYS A 54 54.60 6.08 -31.42
N GLU A 55 54.74 5.92 -32.72
CA GLU A 55 56.00 6.05 -33.46
C GLU A 55 56.52 7.49 -33.35
N ALA A 56 55.62 8.47 -33.49
CA ALA A 56 55.97 9.88 -33.29
C ALA A 56 56.39 10.20 -31.85
N ALA A 57 55.79 9.53 -30.86
CA ALA A 57 56.16 9.67 -29.46
C ALA A 57 57.51 9.01 -29.14
N LEU A 58 57.82 7.86 -29.73
CA LEU A 58 59.09 7.13 -29.52
C LEU A 58 60.31 7.92 -30.01
N LEU A 59 60.15 8.75 -31.05
CA LEU A 59 61.21 9.63 -31.56
C LEU A 59 61.53 10.81 -30.62
N LYS A 60 60.68 11.08 -29.63
CA LYS A 60 60.83 12.20 -28.69
C LYS A 60 60.59 11.72 -27.26
N PRO A 61 61.55 10.98 -26.66
CA PRO A 61 61.46 10.56 -25.27
C PRO A 61 61.27 11.72 -24.30
N HIS A 62 60.54 11.48 -23.21
CA HIS A 62 60.37 12.48 -22.16
C HIS A 62 61.72 12.72 -21.45
N PRO A 63 62.11 13.98 -21.16
CA PRO A 63 63.42 14.30 -20.57
C PRO A 63 63.67 13.61 -19.22
N ASP A 64 62.60 13.41 -18.45
CA ASP A 64 62.65 12.74 -17.15
C ASP A 64 62.48 11.19 -17.26
N THR A 65 62.80 10.55 -18.39
CA THR A 65 62.74 9.07 -18.53
C THR A 65 63.86 8.57 -19.43
N THR A 66 64.37 7.35 -19.19
CA THR A 66 65.28 6.70 -20.16
C THR A 66 64.53 6.28 -21.41
N GLU A 67 65.25 6.02 -22.52
CA GLU A 67 64.62 5.59 -23.78
C GLU A 67 63.87 4.27 -23.63
N GLU A 68 64.42 3.32 -22.86
CA GLU A 68 63.82 2.03 -22.58
C GLU A 68 62.54 2.19 -21.73
N GLN A 69 62.61 2.99 -20.66
CA GLN A 69 61.46 3.28 -19.80
C GLN A 69 60.36 4.02 -20.57
N TRP A 70 60.74 4.94 -21.45
CA TRP A 70 59.81 5.65 -22.32
C TRP A 70 59.12 4.69 -23.29
N LYS A 71 59.87 3.77 -23.89
CA LYS A 71 59.32 2.74 -24.79
C LYS A 71 58.31 1.86 -24.08
N GLU A 72 58.61 1.37 -22.88
CA GLU A 72 57.67 0.58 -22.07
C GLU A 72 56.39 1.37 -21.72
N LEU A 73 56.51 2.67 -21.43
CA LEU A 73 55.36 3.53 -21.17
C LEU A 73 54.52 3.75 -22.43
N CYS A 74 55.14 3.96 -23.59
CA CYS A 74 54.44 4.05 -24.88
C CYS A 74 53.71 2.73 -25.21
N ASP A 75 54.33 1.57 -24.95
CA ASP A 75 53.71 0.26 -25.09
C ASP A 75 52.50 0.12 -24.15
N LEU A 76 52.64 0.54 -22.89
CA LEU A 76 51.55 0.53 -21.92
C LEU A 76 50.37 1.41 -22.35
N PHE A 77 50.62 2.64 -22.79
CA PHE A 77 49.57 3.59 -23.17
C PHE A 77 48.83 3.18 -24.45
N THR A 78 49.48 2.40 -25.32
CA THR A 78 48.88 1.87 -26.54
C THR A 78 48.32 0.46 -26.38
N SER A 79 48.54 -0.18 -25.23
CA SER A 79 48.00 -1.50 -24.94
C SER A 79 46.46 -1.48 -24.94
N GLU A 80 45.87 -2.53 -25.49
CA GLU A 80 44.41 -2.67 -25.57
C GLU A 80 43.75 -2.59 -24.17
N THR A 81 44.39 -3.18 -23.16
CA THR A 81 43.89 -3.18 -21.78
C THR A 81 43.81 -1.76 -21.18
N PHE A 82 44.82 -0.92 -21.46
CA PHE A 82 44.85 0.46 -21.00
C PHE A 82 43.80 1.30 -21.74
N MET A 83 43.70 1.14 -23.06
CA MET A 83 42.73 1.86 -23.89
C MET A 83 41.29 1.55 -23.48
N LYS A 84 40.93 0.26 -23.33
CA LYS A 84 39.61 -0.16 -22.82
C LYS A 84 39.29 0.47 -21.47
N ARG A 85 40.23 0.46 -20.53
CA ARG A 85 40.04 1.07 -19.21
C ARG A 85 39.88 2.59 -19.29
N SER A 86 40.67 3.25 -20.13
CA SER A 86 40.63 4.70 -20.34
C SER A 86 39.29 5.16 -20.92
N GLU A 87 38.80 4.48 -21.96
CA GLU A 87 37.50 4.76 -22.57
C GLU A 87 36.34 4.53 -21.61
N GLN A 88 36.36 3.41 -20.88
CA GLN A 88 35.34 3.13 -19.87
C GLN A 88 35.35 4.19 -18.77
N ASN A 89 36.52 4.62 -18.30
CA ASN A 89 36.63 5.68 -17.30
C ASN A 89 36.10 7.03 -17.82
N LYS A 90 36.30 7.34 -19.11
CA LYS A 90 35.73 8.54 -19.74
C LYS A 90 34.20 8.48 -19.76
N LYS A 91 33.62 7.33 -20.16
CA LYS A 91 32.17 7.08 -20.12
C LYS A 91 31.61 7.13 -18.69
N ASN A 92 32.35 6.63 -17.71
CA ASN A 92 31.93 6.67 -16.30
C ASN A 92 31.95 8.11 -15.77
N ARG A 93 32.96 8.91 -16.14
CA ARG A 93 33.00 10.34 -15.79
C ARG A 93 31.88 11.15 -16.44
N SER A 94 31.47 10.83 -17.66
CA SER A 94 30.34 11.54 -18.29
C SER A 94 28.99 11.22 -17.65
N LYS A 95 28.87 10.10 -16.93
CA LYS A 95 27.69 9.75 -16.12
C LYS A 95 27.66 10.40 -14.74
N LEU A 96 28.71 11.14 -14.37
CA LEU A 96 28.79 11.81 -13.08
C LEU A 96 27.94 13.08 -13.08
N THR A 97 26.70 12.97 -12.63
CA THR A 97 25.75 14.10 -12.53
C THR A 97 26.13 15.11 -11.44
N VAL A 98 26.95 14.70 -10.46
CA VAL A 98 27.30 15.50 -9.29
C VAL A 98 28.80 15.44 -9.05
N ASN A 99 29.48 16.56 -9.26
CA ASN A 99 30.89 16.71 -8.87
C ASN A 99 30.99 16.94 -7.36
N HIS A 100 31.91 16.24 -6.70
CA HIS A 100 32.28 16.54 -5.32
C HIS A 100 33.26 17.71 -5.30
N ALA A 101 32.91 18.78 -4.59
CA ALA A 101 33.70 20.01 -4.59
C ALA A 101 34.49 20.25 -3.29
N ALA A 102 34.47 19.33 -2.32
CA ALA A 102 35.23 19.50 -1.06
C ALA A 102 36.75 19.25 -1.19
N GLY A 103 37.28 19.16 -2.41
CA GLY A 103 38.71 18.93 -2.68
C GLY A 103 39.22 17.64 -2.03
N SER A 104 40.38 17.69 -1.39
CA SER A 104 41.02 16.57 -0.68
C SER A 104 40.48 16.34 0.74
N ARG A 105 39.50 17.13 1.21
CA ARG A 105 38.94 16.96 2.55
C ARG A 105 38.04 15.73 2.59
N SER A 106 38.37 14.78 3.47
CA SER A 106 37.52 13.62 3.72
C SER A 106 36.20 14.04 4.39
N PHE A 107 35.16 13.23 4.21
CA PHE A 107 33.85 13.43 4.85
C PHE A 107 33.99 13.58 6.38
N GLN A 108 34.83 12.75 7.02
CA GLN A 108 35.12 12.80 8.45
C GLN A 108 35.81 14.10 8.88
N ARG A 109 36.77 14.61 8.09
CA ARG A 109 37.45 15.88 8.37
C ARG A 109 36.51 17.08 8.22
N THR A 110 35.63 17.03 7.22
CA THR A 110 34.57 18.03 7.01
C THR A 110 33.59 18.03 8.19
N ARG A 111 33.16 16.85 8.65
CA ARG A 111 32.30 16.66 9.84
C ARG A 111 32.94 17.20 11.11
N ALA A 112 34.23 16.93 11.34
CA ALA A 112 34.96 17.43 12.50
C ALA A 112 35.07 18.96 12.51
N CYS A 113 35.23 19.59 11.34
CA CYS A 113 35.34 21.05 11.21
C CYS A 113 34.00 21.78 11.43
N MET A 114 32.86 21.08 11.37
CA MET A 114 31.51 21.65 11.47
C MET A 114 30.91 21.61 12.88
N LYS A 115 31.51 20.85 13.83
CA LYS A 115 30.99 20.70 15.20
C LYS A 115 30.94 22.00 16.04
N ASN A 116 31.41 23.13 15.50
CA ASN A 116 31.52 24.38 16.24
C ASN A 116 30.45 25.42 15.88
N GLN A 117 29.40 25.07 15.12
CA GLN A 117 28.22 25.92 14.93
C GLN A 117 26.96 25.13 15.31
N GLU A 118 26.09 25.81 16.04
CA GLU A 118 25.02 25.32 16.89
C GLU A 118 24.07 24.28 16.26
N SER A 119 23.66 23.32 17.11
CA SER A 119 22.41 22.52 17.12
C SER A 119 21.75 22.04 15.83
N GLU A 120 22.41 22.05 14.68
CA GLU A 120 21.90 21.42 13.47
C GLU A 120 22.38 19.97 13.37
N SER A 121 21.47 19.10 12.95
CA SER A 121 21.81 17.71 12.60
C SER A 121 23.03 17.70 11.68
N ILE A 122 23.97 16.78 11.93
CA ILE A 122 25.18 16.59 11.11
C ILE A 122 24.83 16.52 9.62
N LEU A 123 23.67 15.95 9.29
CA LEU A 123 23.15 15.88 7.93
C LEU A 123 22.78 17.25 7.35
N GLN A 124 22.14 18.11 8.13
CA GLN A 124 21.75 19.46 7.71
C GLN A 124 22.99 20.29 7.37
N SER A 125 24.04 20.17 8.18
CA SER A 125 25.34 20.81 7.91
C SER A 125 26.11 20.21 6.73
N CYS A 126 26.07 18.87 6.55
CA CYS A 126 26.73 18.17 5.45
C CYS A 126 26.07 18.48 4.11
N ILE A 127 24.74 18.49 4.07
CA ILE A 127 23.99 18.79 2.85
C ILE A 127 24.08 20.28 2.52
N ARG A 128 23.99 21.18 3.50
CA ARG A 128 24.24 22.62 3.30
C ARG A 128 25.60 22.88 2.65
N ARG A 129 26.64 22.12 3.02
CA ARG A 129 27.97 22.23 2.41
C ARG A 129 28.04 21.62 1.01
N ILE A 130 27.42 20.47 0.76
CA ILE A 130 27.29 19.90 -0.60
C ILE A 130 26.63 20.91 -1.55
N ILE A 131 25.63 21.66 -1.04
CA ILE A 131 24.92 22.72 -1.76
C ILE A 131 25.81 23.96 -1.96
N GLN A 132 26.41 24.52 -0.89
CA GLN A 132 27.32 25.68 -0.98
C GLN A 132 28.48 25.45 -1.94
N THR A 133 29.03 24.23 -1.94
CA THR A 133 30.14 23.88 -2.81
C THR A 133 29.70 23.61 -4.25
N LYS A 134 28.42 23.33 -4.53
CA LYS A 134 27.86 23.26 -5.90
C LYS A 134 27.46 24.62 -6.46
N MET A 135 26.96 25.52 -5.60
CA MET A 135 26.67 26.92 -5.96
C MET A 135 27.93 27.66 -6.46
N ALA A 136 29.11 27.28 -5.97
CA ALA A 136 30.39 27.83 -6.43
C ALA A 136 30.82 27.35 -7.84
N PHE A 137 30.24 26.28 -8.39
CA PHE A 137 30.63 25.66 -9.68
C PHE A 137 29.55 25.73 -10.78
N GLY A 138 28.47 26.48 -10.57
CA GLY A 138 27.62 26.97 -11.68
C GLY A 138 26.73 25.95 -12.41
N THR A 139 26.32 24.85 -11.79
CA THR A 139 25.19 24.03 -12.30
C THR A 139 23.97 24.26 -11.42
N LEU A 140 23.18 25.27 -11.79
CA LEU A 140 22.12 25.88 -10.97
C LEU A 140 20.81 25.07 -10.90
N GLU A 141 20.44 24.30 -11.93
CA GLU A 141 19.13 23.62 -11.97
C GLU A 141 19.03 22.43 -11.01
N GLY A 142 19.86 21.40 -11.19
CA GLY A 142 19.78 20.17 -10.39
C GLY A 142 20.24 20.31 -8.93
N ALA A 143 20.87 21.44 -8.55
CA ALA A 143 21.18 21.72 -7.15
C ALA A 143 19.99 22.38 -6.43
N ARG A 144 19.21 23.18 -7.16
CA ARG A 144 18.02 23.87 -6.67
C ARG A 144 16.86 22.90 -6.50
N GLU A 145 16.63 22.00 -7.44
CA GLU A 145 15.59 20.96 -7.33
C GLU A 145 15.81 20.10 -6.07
N ILE A 146 17.07 19.74 -5.78
CA ILE A 146 17.45 19.03 -4.55
C ILE A 146 17.11 19.85 -3.30
N TYR A 147 17.27 21.18 -3.33
CA TYR A 147 16.93 22.06 -2.21
C TYR A 147 15.43 22.10 -1.95
N GLU A 148 14.63 22.28 -3.00
CA GLU A 148 13.17 22.36 -2.90
C GLU A 148 12.57 21.02 -2.43
N TRP A 149 13.14 19.89 -2.89
CA TRP A 149 12.75 18.55 -2.43
C TRP A 149 13.12 18.28 -0.97
N MET A 150 14.28 18.77 -0.53
CA MET A 150 14.69 18.63 0.86
C MET A 150 13.82 19.41 1.83
N ASP A 151 13.51 20.66 1.48
CA ASP A 151 12.65 21.53 2.28
C ASP A 151 11.24 20.95 2.38
N ALA A 152 10.71 20.46 1.25
CA ALA A 152 9.43 19.75 1.20
C ALA A 152 9.44 18.46 2.05
N PHE A 153 10.52 17.66 1.98
CA PHE A 153 10.64 16.43 2.75
C PHE A 153 10.74 16.72 4.26
N GLN A 154 11.50 17.73 4.67
CA GLN A 154 11.58 18.15 6.07
C GLN A 154 10.22 18.64 6.59
N CYS A 155 9.50 19.44 5.80
CA CYS A 155 8.15 19.88 6.14
C CYS A 155 7.18 18.69 6.30
N GLN A 156 7.29 17.67 5.45
CA GLN A 156 6.48 16.45 5.56
C GLN A 156 6.79 15.66 6.84
N CYS A 157 8.06 15.59 7.25
CA CYS A 157 8.47 14.90 8.47
C CYS A 157 7.88 15.57 9.73
N ASP A 158 7.93 16.90 9.77
CA ASP A 158 7.42 17.70 10.90
C ASP A 158 5.91 17.54 11.06
N LEU A 159 5.17 17.36 9.94
CA LEU A 159 3.73 17.09 9.93
C LEU A 159 3.38 15.66 10.37
N GLU A 160 4.19 14.67 10.03
CA GLU A 160 3.93 13.26 10.34
C GLU A 160 4.44 12.82 11.72
N GLY A 161 5.21 13.67 12.42
CA GLY A 161 5.79 13.35 13.74
C GLY A 161 6.80 12.21 13.71
N LYS A 162 7.35 11.89 12.53
CA LYS A 162 8.31 10.79 12.32
C LYS A 162 9.74 11.34 12.41
N SER A 163 10.57 10.73 13.26
CA SER A 163 12.02 10.97 13.24
C SER A 163 12.68 10.05 12.22
N TYR A 164 13.34 10.61 11.22
CA TYR A 164 14.12 9.84 10.25
C TYR A 164 15.59 9.72 10.68
N THR A 165 16.18 8.56 10.40
CA THR A 165 17.62 8.34 10.56
C THR A 165 18.40 9.00 9.42
N GLU A 166 19.67 9.35 9.67
CA GLU A 166 20.58 10.04 8.72
C GLU A 166 20.66 9.37 7.34
N ILE A 167 20.41 8.06 7.28
CA ILE A 167 20.53 7.21 6.10
C ILE A 167 19.23 7.24 5.27
N GLU A 168 18.07 7.33 5.91
CA GLU A 168 16.77 7.36 5.23
C GLU A 168 16.62 8.62 4.39
N VAL A 169 17.02 9.77 4.95
CA VAL A 169 16.99 11.07 4.27
C VAL A 169 17.96 11.08 3.07
N TYR A 170 19.15 10.49 3.22
CA TYR A 170 20.14 10.41 2.14
C TYR A 170 19.67 9.54 0.96
N LEU A 171 18.97 8.43 1.25
CA LEU A 171 18.44 7.50 0.24
C LEU A 171 17.24 8.08 -0.52
N GLU A 172 16.39 8.86 0.15
CA GLU A 172 15.22 9.49 -0.46
C GLU A 172 15.62 10.65 -1.39
N ILE A 173 16.61 11.46 -1.01
CA ILE A 173 17.00 12.69 -1.75
C ILE A 173 17.89 12.41 -2.98
N LEU A 174 18.88 11.52 -2.86
CA LEU A 174 19.94 11.40 -3.88
C LEU A 174 19.65 10.37 -4.98
N ASP A 175 18.44 9.81 -4.93
CA ASP A 175 17.95 8.71 -5.74
C ASP A 175 18.89 7.48 -5.71
N LYS A 176 18.40 6.32 -6.15
CA LYS A 176 19.06 5.00 -6.02
C LYS A 176 20.46 4.92 -6.67
N LYS A 177 21.50 5.44 -6.04
CA LYS A 177 22.90 5.17 -6.41
C LYS A 177 23.35 3.87 -5.77
N SER A 178 23.76 2.93 -6.61
CA SER A 178 24.19 1.59 -6.19
C SER A 178 25.45 1.63 -5.32
N GLY A 179 25.30 1.17 -4.07
CA GLY A 179 26.28 0.41 -3.29
C GLY A 179 27.57 1.08 -2.79
N TYR A 180 27.94 2.27 -3.27
CA TYR A 180 29.18 2.92 -2.84
C TYR A 180 29.06 4.44 -2.75
N VAL A 181 29.05 4.95 -1.52
CA VAL A 181 29.17 6.39 -1.25
C VAL A 181 30.59 6.68 -0.79
N GLN A 182 31.27 7.54 -1.56
CA GLN A 182 32.63 7.96 -1.29
C GLN A 182 32.69 8.68 0.07
N GLY A 183 33.43 8.11 1.03
CA GLY A 183 33.55 8.62 2.41
C GLY A 183 32.71 7.91 3.47
N LEU A 184 31.70 7.11 3.07
CA LEU A 184 30.84 6.32 3.97
C LEU A 184 30.98 4.79 3.74
N GLY A 185 31.58 4.37 2.61
CA GLY A 185 31.88 2.96 2.34
C GLY A 185 30.63 2.11 2.07
N ARG A 186 30.76 0.79 2.23
CA ARG A 186 29.68 -0.19 2.01
C ARG A 186 28.65 -0.27 3.16
N ALA A 187 28.88 0.44 4.27
CA ALA A 187 28.00 0.42 5.45
C ALA A 187 26.58 0.89 5.12
N LEU A 188 26.42 1.81 4.17
CA LEU A 188 25.12 2.29 3.69
C LEU A 188 24.28 1.22 3.00
N ALA A 189 24.89 0.24 2.34
CA ALA A 189 24.14 -0.85 1.71
C ALA A 189 23.49 -1.74 2.78
N LYS A 190 24.22 -2.04 3.86
CA LYS A 190 23.70 -2.82 4.98
C LYS A 190 22.58 -2.07 5.72
N ALA A 191 22.79 -0.78 6.00
CA ALA A 191 21.77 0.04 6.62
C ALA A 191 20.51 0.20 5.74
N ARG A 192 20.68 0.26 4.42
CA ARG A 192 19.56 0.27 3.47
C ARG A 192 18.73 -1.01 3.58
N ASP A 193 19.37 -2.17 3.55
CA ASP A 193 18.67 -3.46 3.64
C ASP A 193 17.94 -3.61 5.00
N GLU A 194 18.55 -3.11 6.09
CA GLU A 194 17.93 -3.06 7.41
C GLU A 194 16.71 -2.13 7.46
N ILE A 195 16.79 -0.94 6.86
CA ILE A 195 15.66 0.01 6.75
C ILE A 195 14.52 -0.58 5.91
N GLU A 196 14.86 -1.19 4.77
CA GLU A 196 13.88 -1.77 3.87
C GLU A 196 13.16 -2.95 4.54
N ALA A 197 13.88 -3.75 5.33
CA ALA A 197 13.30 -4.79 6.17
C ALA A 197 12.37 -4.23 7.28
N MET A 198 12.77 -3.15 7.96
CA MET A 198 11.93 -2.49 8.97
C MET A 198 10.65 -1.91 8.35
N ARG A 199 10.75 -1.25 7.19
CA ARG A 199 9.57 -0.75 6.45
C ARG A 199 8.63 -1.89 6.07
N ALA A 200 9.17 -2.98 5.52
CA ALA A 200 8.38 -4.15 5.15
C ALA A 200 7.68 -4.82 6.35
N ALA A 201 8.34 -4.86 7.51
CA ALA A 201 7.72 -5.35 8.75
C ALA A 201 6.57 -4.45 9.20
N ARG A 202 6.81 -3.13 9.25
CA ARG A 202 5.78 -2.15 9.64
C ARG A 202 4.58 -2.14 8.69
N GLU A 203 4.81 -2.29 7.40
CA GLU A 203 3.75 -2.40 6.37
C GLU A 203 2.86 -3.63 6.63
N LYS A 204 3.46 -4.78 6.97
CA LYS A 204 2.71 -5.99 7.32
C LYS A 204 1.86 -5.81 8.57
N ASP A 205 2.41 -5.19 9.61
CA ASP A 205 1.67 -4.94 10.86
C ASP A 205 0.46 -4.02 10.60
N LEU A 206 0.63 -2.99 9.76
CA LEU A 206 -0.45 -2.11 9.31
C LEU A 206 -1.52 -2.85 8.51
N GLN A 207 -1.11 -3.71 7.57
CA GLN A 207 -2.04 -4.54 6.80
C GLN A 207 -2.80 -5.52 7.68
N GLU A 208 -2.13 -6.13 8.67
CA GLU A 208 -2.77 -7.06 9.60
C GLU A 208 -3.77 -6.34 10.50
N PHE A 209 -3.45 -5.13 10.97
CA PHE A 209 -4.38 -4.30 11.72
C PHE A 209 -5.60 -3.91 10.89
N ALA A 210 -5.40 -3.44 9.65
CA ALA A 210 -6.49 -3.10 8.74
C ALA A 210 -7.39 -4.31 8.43
N LYS A 211 -6.79 -5.50 8.27
CA LYS A 211 -7.54 -6.75 8.08
C LYS A 211 -8.38 -7.09 9.30
N LYS A 212 -7.81 -7.02 10.51
CA LYS A 212 -8.55 -7.27 11.77
C LYS A 212 -9.70 -6.27 11.96
N GLN A 213 -9.48 -5.00 11.60
CA GLN A 213 -10.54 -4.00 11.63
C GLN A 213 -11.67 -4.32 10.65
N ALA A 214 -11.35 -4.70 9.41
CA ALA A 214 -12.35 -5.09 8.40
C ALA A 214 -13.13 -6.35 8.80
N GLU A 215 -12.46 -7.34 9.37
CA GLU A 215 -13.10 -8.56 9.90
C GLU A 215 -14.06 -8.22 11.05
N MET A 216 -13.65 -7.37 11.99
CA MET A 216 -14.52 -6.88 13.08
C MET A 216 -15.74 -6.12 12.53
N GLU A 217 -15.55 -5.20 11.58
CA GLU A 217 -16.65 -4.45 10.95
C GLU A 217 -17.60 -5.35 10.13
N ALA A 218 -17.11 -6.44 9.56
CA ALA A 218 -17.95 -7.44 8.89
C ALA A 218 -18.84 -8.17 9.91
N THR A 219 -18.25 -8.69 11.00
CA THR A 219 -19.03 -9.38 12.05
C THR A 219 -20.11 -8.50 12.68
N LEU A 220 -19.81 -7.21 12.89
CA LEU A 220 -20.80 -6.24 13.40
C LEU A 220 -21.92 -5.96 12.39
N ARG A 221 -21.62 -6.00 11.08
CA ARG A 221 -22.64 -5.84 10.03
C ARG A 221 -23.54 -7.06 9.97
N ASP A 222 -22.98 -8.26 10.00
CA ASP A 222 -23.73 -9.51 9.98
C ASP A 222 -24.68 -9.57 11.19
N HIS A 223 -24.18 -9.28 12.40
CA HIS A 223 -25.02 -9.27 13.59
C HIS A 223 -26.15 -8.22 13.52
N ARG A 224 -25.89 -7.04 12.94
CA ARG A 224 -26.93 -6.01 12.74
C ARG A 224 -27.98 -6.45 11.73
N GLU A 225 -27.58 -7.15 10.67
CA GLU A 225 -28.50 -7.65 9.66
C GLU A 225 -29.33 -8.81 10.21
N GLU A 226 -28.73 -9.73 10.97
CA GLU A 226 -29.45 -10.78 11.71
C GLU A 226 -30.52 -10.18 12.62
N GLN A 227 -30.18 -9.13 13.38
CA GLN A 227 -31.16 -8.44 14.23
C GLN A 227 -32.30 -7.80 13.42
N ARG A 228 -32.02 -7.26 12.21
CA ARG A 228 -33.04 -6.70 11.33
C ARG A 228 -33.98 -7.77 10.79
N VAL A 229 -33.42 -8.88 10.30
CA VAL A 229 -34.20 -10.02 9.80
C VAL A 229 -35.06 -10.62 10.90
N GLU A 230 -34.53 -10.74 12.12
CA GLU A 230 -35.28 -11.23 13.28
C GLU A 230 -36.46 -10.29 13.63
N GLN A 231 -36.23 -8.97 13.67
CA GLN A 231 -37.29 -7.99 13.91
C GLN A 231 -38.38 -8.03 12.83
N GLU A 232 -37.98 -8.17 11.56
CA GLU A 232 -38.92 -8.27 10.44
C GLU A 232 -39.71 -9.58 10.49
N ARG A 233 -39.08 -10.70 10.86
CA ARG A 233 -39.78 -11.99 11.08
C ARG A 233 -40.86 -11.86 12.16
N ILE A 234 -40.50 -11.28 13.30
CA ILE A 234 -41.46 -11.06 14.41
C ILE A 234 -42.62 -10.18 13.95
N ARG A 235 -42.33 -9.12 13.19
CA ARG A 235 -43.36 -8.23 12.66
C ARG A 235 -44.32 -8.94 11.71
N LEU A 236 -43.79 -9.72 10.75
CA LEU A 236 -44.61 -10.49 9.81
C LEU A 236 -45.46 -11.54 10.52
N GLU A 237 -44.91 -12.20 11.53
CA GLU A 237 -45.63 -13.18 12.34
C GLU A 237 -46.79 -12.54 13.14
N GLN A 238 -46.59 -11.33 13.66
CA GLN A 238 -47.66 -10.54 14.29
C GLN A 238 -48.73 -10.11 13.28
N GLU A 239 -48.35 -9.64 12.09
CA GLU A 239 -49.28 -9.26 11.01
C GLU A 239 -50.11 -10.47 10.53
N GLU A 240 -49.48 -11.63 10.34
CA GLU A 240 -50.16 -12.91 10.03
C GLU A 240 -51.15 -13.31 11.13
N ARG A 241 -50.74 -13.22 12.41
CA ARG A 241 -51.61 -13.55 13.54
C ARG A 241 -52.83 -12.65 13.60
N MET A 242 -52.64 -11.34 13.42
CA MET A 242 -53.74 -10.37 13.34
C MET A 242 -54.68 -10.66 12.18
N LYS A 243 -54.14 -11.04 11.01
CA LYS A 243 -54.94 -11.39 9.84
C LYS A 243 -55.76 -12.65 10.05
N ARG A 244 -55.20 -13.67 10.71
CA ARG A 244 -55.91 -14.90 11.08
C ARG A 244 -57.02 -14.62 12.09
N GLU A 245 -56.78 -13.75 13.08
CA GLU A 245 -57.80 -13.33 14.04
C GLU A 245 -58.94 -12.55 13.36
N GLN A 246 -58.63 -11.63 12.44
CA GLN A 246 -59.65 -10.93 11.65
C GLN A 246 -60.46 -11.88 10.77
N GLU A 247 -59.82 -12.84 10.11
CA GLU A 247 -60.53 -13.82 9.27
C GLU A 247 -61.40 -14.76 10.11
N HIS A 248 -60.92 -15.20 11.28
CA HIS A 248 -61.72 -15.97 12.22
C HIS A 248 -62.98 -15.20 12.64
N MET A 249 -62.84 -13.92 13.01
CA MET A 249 -64.00 -13.08 13.35
C MET A 249 -64.96 -12.91 12.16
N ARG A 250 -64.46 -12.79 10.92
CA ARG A 250 -65.31 -12.74 9.73
C ARG A 250 -66.10 -14.03 9.53
N VAL A 251 -65.44 -15.18 9.64
CA VAL A 251 -66.08 -16.49 9.47
C VAL A 251 -67.13 -16.72 10.54
N GLU A 252 -66.82 -16.47 11.82
CA GLU A 252 -67.83 -16.62 12.89
C GLU A 252 -69.02 -15.68 12.72
N HIS A 253 -68.77 -14.44 12.27
CA HIS A 253 -69.87 -13.52 11.97
C HIS A 253 -70.73 -14.02 10.80
N GLU A 254 -70.11 -14.55 9.75
CA GLU A 254 -70.82 -15.11 8.59
C GLU A 254 -71.61 -16.37 8.96
N GLU A 255 -71.05 -17.25 9.78
CA GLU A 255 -71.73 -18.43 10.32
C GLU A 255 -72.93 -18.04 11.20
N HIS A 256 -72.78 -17.04 12.08
CA HIS A 256 -73.88 -16.51 12.89
C HIS A 256 -75.03 -16.00 12.00
N MET A 257 -74.70 -15.22 10.97
CA MET A 257 -75.70 -14.70 10.02
C MET A 257 -76.40 -15.83 9.24
N GLN A 258 -75.66 -16.88 8.84
CA GLN A 258 -76.24 -18.04 8.19
C GLN A 258 -77.17 -18.82 9.13
N GLN A 259 -76.78 -19.01 10.39
CA GLN A 259 -77.61 -19.66 11.40
C GLN A 259 -78.91 -18.88 11.65
N GLU A 260 -78.85 -17.55 11.74
CA GLU A 260 -80.05 -16.71 11.84
C GLU A 260 -80.95 -16.83 10.61
N GLN A 261 -80.39 -16.78 9.41
CA GLN A 261 -81.16 -16.95 8.17
C GLN A 261 -81.81 -18.33 8.09
N GLU A 262 -81.10 -19.39 8.49
CA GLU A 262 -81.64 -20.75 8.50
C GLU A 262 -82.72 -20.92 9.58
N HIS A 263 -82.52 -20.32 10.77
CA HIS A 263 -83.53 -20.27 11.82
C HIS A 263 -84.81 -19.59 11.32
N MET A 264 -84.71 -18.40 10.72
CA MET A 264 -85.84 -17.69 10.14
C MET A 264 -86.53 -18.51 9.04
N ARG A 265 -85.77 -19.20 8.17
CA ARG A 265 -86.34 -20.05 7.12
C ARG A 265 -87.13 -21.22 7.71
N LYS A 266 -86.57 -21.93 8.69
CA LYS A 266 -87.24 -23.03 9.41
C LYS A 266 -88.50 -22.55 10.13
N GLU A 267 -88.47 -21.35 10.71
CA GLU A 267 -89.64 -20.75 11.36
C GLU A 267 -90.74 -20.43 10.36
N GLN A 268 -90.40 -19.82 9.21
CA GLN A 268 -91.36 -19.58 8.13
C GLN A 268 -91.96 -20.89 7.59
N GLU A 269 -91.15 -21.94 7.42
CA GLU A 269 -91.64 -23.27 7.02
C GLU A 269 -92.58 -23.87 8.06
N ARG A 270 -92.27 -23.75 9.36
CA ARG A 270 -93.18 -24.18 10.45
C ARG A 270 -94.51 -23.44 10.41
N LEU A 271 -94.49 -22.11 10.31
CA LEU A 271 -95.69 -21.29 10.19
C LEU A 271 -96.52 -21.68 8.97
N ARG A 272 -95.88 -21.91 7.80
CA ARG A 272 -96.57 -22.39 6.59
C ARG A 272 -97.21 -23.77 6.78
N ALA A 273 -96.48 -24.70 7.40
CA ALA A 273 -96.99 -26.04 7.68
C ALA A 273 -98.16 -26.02 8.67
N GLU A 274 -98.12 -25.15 9.68
CA GLU A 274 -99.19 -24.97 10.66
C GLU A 274 -100.45 -24.37 10.02
N ILE A 275 -100.29 -23.35 9.17
CA ILE A 275 -101.39 -22.81 8.37
C ILE A 275 -101.98 -23.90 7.46
N SER A 276 -101.15 -24.71 6.80
CA SER A 276 -101.60 -25.80 5.93
C SER A 276 -102.41 -26.85 6.70
N LYS A 277 -101.90 -27.31 7.85
CA LYS A 277 -102.62 -28.25 8.73
C LYS A 277 -103.96 -27.69 9.19
N GLU A 278 -104.01 -26.42 9.57
CA GLU A 278 -105.24 -25.81 10.04
C GLU A 278 -106.27 -25.63 8.91
N LEU A 279 -105.79 -25.36 7.68
CA LEU A 279 -106.64 -25.39 6.48
C LEU A 279 -107.19 -26.80 6.20
N GLU A 280 -106.35 -27.83 6.23
CA GLU A 280 -106.77 -29.23 6.04
C GLU A 280 -107.79 -29.68 7.09
N LYS A 281 -107.56 -29.34 8.36
CA LYS A 281 -108.48 -29.63 9.47
C LYS A 281 -109.82 -28.91 9.29
N LYS A 282 -109.81 -27.63 8.87
CA LYS A 282 -111.03 -26.89 8.54
C LYS A 282 -111.77 -27.51 7.36
N MET A 283 -111.06 -27.89 6.29
CA MET A 283 -111.66 -28.56 5.13
C MET A 283 -112.30 -29.90 5.53
N SER A 284 -111.61 -30.70 6.36
CA SER A 284 -112.13 -31.98 6.87
C SER A 284 -113.39 -31.77 7.73
N SER A 285 -113.37 -30.79 8.64
CA SER A 285 -114.55 -30.43 9.45
C SER A 285 -115.75 -29.99 8.59
N VAL A 286 -115.51 -29.19 7.56
CA VAL A 286 -116.56 -28.77 6.61
C VAL A 286 -117.12 -29.96 5.84
N MET A 287 -116.27 -30.88 5.40
CA MET A 287 -116.67 -32.11 4.70
C MET A 287 -117.46 -33.05 5.61
N GLU A 288 -117.00 -33.30 6.84
CA GLU A 288 -117.73 -34.07 7.86
C GLU A 288 -119.10 -33.46 8.14
N LYS A 289 -119.17 -32.13 8.29
CA LYS A 289 -120.44 -31.43 8.52
C LYS A 289 -121.39 -31.58 7.33
N LYS A 290 -120.89 -31.41 6.10
CA LYS A 290 -121.68 -31.66 4.87
C LYS A 290 -122.15 -33.12 4.78
N MET A 291 -121.29 -34.09 5.09
CA MET A 291 -121.63 -35.52 5.07
C MET A 291 -122.64 -35.91 6.16
N SER A 292 -122.50 -35.34 7.37
CA SER A 292 -123.49 -35.46 8.45
C SER A 292 -124.83 -34.87 8.04
N ASP A 293 -124.84 -33.67 7.45
CA ASP A 293 -126.08 -33.02 7.02
C ASP A 293 -126.74 -33.77 5.85
N MET A 294 -125.96 -34.33 4.93
CA MET A 294 -126.45 -35.23 3.87
C MET A 294 -127.00 -36.54 4.45
N SER A 295 -126.30 -37.18 5.40
CA SER A 295 -126.77 -38.38 6.10
C SER A 295 -128.06 -38.11 6.87
N LYS A 296 -128.17 -36.98 7.57
CA LYS A 296 -129.40 -36.57 8.27
C LYS A 296 -130.57 -36.35 7.29
N ARG A 297 -130.31 -35.76 6.12
CA ARG A 297 -131.33 -35.65 5.05
C ARG A 297 -131.77 -37.01 4.53
N LEU A 298 -130.83 -37.93 4.29
CA LEU A 298 -131.14 -39.30 3.84
C LEU A 298 -131.87 -40.13 4.91
N PHE A 299 -131.49 -39.99 6.19
CA PHE A 299 -132.14 -40.67 7.31
C PHE A 299 -133.56 -40.13 7.57
N SER A 300 -133.78 -38.83 7.37
CA SER A 300 -135.13 -38.21 7.39
C SER A 300 -136.03 -38.67 6.24
N GLN A 301 -135.45 -39.19 5.14
CA GLN A 301 -136.19 -39.62 3.95
C GLN A 301 -136.58 -41.12 4.00
N PHE A 302 -135.96 -41.92 4.90
CA PHE A 302 -136.20 -43.37 5.02
C PHE A 302 -136.52 -43.87 6.45
N GLY A 303 -136.40 -43.03 7.49
CA GLY A 303 -136.48 -43.43 8.91
C GLY A 303 -137.78 -43.08 9.65
N GLY A 304 -138.93 -43.09 8.96
CA GLY A 304 -140.25 -42.84 9.56
C GLY A 304 -141.25 -43.95 9.24
N SER A 305 -140.90 -45.20 9.56
CA SER A 305 -141.81 -46.35 9.50
C SER A 305 -142.08 -46.87 10.91
N LYS A 306 -143.38 -46.92 11.26
CA LYS A 306 -144.03 -47.50 12.47
C LYS A 306 -143.86 -46.65 13.72
N ARG A 307 -144.91 -46.33 14.49
CA ARG A 307 -146.24 -46.94 14.65
C ARG A 307 -147.18 -45.89 15.21
#